data_AF-E9J2U0-F1
#
_entry.id   AF-E9J2U0-F1
#
_cell.length_a   1.000
_cell.length_b   1.000
_cell.length_c   1.000
_cell.angle_alpha   90.00
_cell.angle_beta   90.00
_cell.angle_gamma   90.00
#
_symmetry.space_group_name_H-M   'P 1'
#
loop_
_entity.id
_entity.type
_entity.pdbx_description
1 polymer ?
#
loop_
_entity_poly.entity_id
_entity_poly.type
_entity_poly.pdbx_seq_one_letter_code
_entity_poly.pdbx_strand_id
1 'polypeptide(L)'
;TAADIIPCIEKRKEKLRTARLTFQPIAIFIRQLLAIEATYIAVNEILYKIESLLEAVDLCFRIYMALDCAYSEEDSTLWIFIQMCLL
;
A
#
# COMPACT_ATOMS: atom_id res chain seq x y z
N THR A 1 13.12 -9.51 3.25
CA THR A 1 12.44 -10.78 2.88
C THR A 1 11.00 -10.71 3.39
N ALA A 2 10.15 -11.72 3.13
CA ALA A 2 8.77 -11.71 3.62
C ALA A 2 8.66 -11.59 5.16
N ALA A 3 9.68 -12.08 5.89
CA ALA A 3 9.76 -11.94 7.34
C ALA A 3 9.89 -10.49 7.83
N ASP A 4 10.38 -9.58 6.99
CA ASP A 4 10.62 -8.18 7.36
C ASP A 4 9.38 -7.29 7.18
N ILE A 5 8.30 -7.82 6.58
CA ILE A 5 7.11 -7.02 6.23
C ILE A 5 6.44 -6.46 7.49
N ILE A 6 6.11 -7.35 8.44
CA ILE A 6 5.38 -6.95 9.66
C ILE A 6 6.20 -5.93 10.46
N PRO A 7 7.50 -6.14 10.77
CA PRO A 7 8.31 -5.13 11.45
C PRO A 7 8.36 -3.79 10.71
N CYS A 8 8.42 -3.80 9.37
CA CYS A 8 8.43 -2.57 8.58
C CYS A 8 7.10 -1.82 8.66
N ILE A 9 5.97 -2.54 8.58
CA ILE A 9 4.63 -1.97 8.72
C ILE A 9 4.45 -1.35 10.10
N GLU A 10 4.79 -2.08 11.17
CA GLU A 10 4.67 -1.59 12.54
C GLU A 10 5.53 -0.34 12.78
N LYS A 11 6.77 -0.35 12.28
CA LYS A 11 7.63 0.83 12.32
C LYS A 11 7.03 2.01 11.57
N ARG A 12 6.35 1.78 10.44
CA ARG A 12 5.68 2.84 9.67
C ARG A 12 4.45 3.36 10.41
N LYS A 13 3.60 2.49 10.95
CA LYS A 13 2.46 2.87 11.78
C LYS A 13 2.88 3.74 12.96
N GLU A 14 3.95 3.37 13.66
CA GLU A 14 4.45 4.14 14.80
C GLU A 14 4.93 5.55 14.42
N LYS A 15 5.59 5.68 13.26
CA LYS A 15 5.96 7.00 12.72
C LYS A 15 4.73 7.86 12.42
N LEU A 16 3.73 7.29 11.74
CA LEU A 16 2.49 8.00 11.40
C LEU A 16 1.71 8.38 12.66
N ARG A 17 1.64 7.47 13.64
CA ARG A 17 1.02 7.73 14.95
C ARG A 17 1.66 8.92 15.65
N THR A 18 2.99 8.99 15.67
CA THR A 18 3.75 10.12 16.23
C THR A 18 3.44 11.43 15.50
N ALA A 19 3.25 11.36 14.18
CA ALA A 19 2.87 12.49 13.33
C ALA A 19 1.36 12.82 13.35
N ARG A 20 0.54 12.07 14.10
CA ARG A 20 -0.94 12.16 14.10
C ARG A 20 -1.56 11.94 12.72
N LEU A 21 -0.90 11.13 11.89
CA LEU A 21 -1.38 10.70 10.59
C LEU A 21 -1.98 9.29 10.67
N THR A 22 -2.91 9.00 9.78
CA THR A 22 -3.54 7.67 9.66
C THR A 22 -2.72 6.78 8.74
N PHE A 23 -2.57 5.51 9.10
CA PHE A 23 -1.98 4.52 8.20
C PHE A 23 -2.98 4.18 7.09
N GLN A 24 -2.64 4.54 5.86
CA GLN A 24 -3.45 4.26 4.70
C GLN A 24 -3.07 2.93 4.04
N PRO A 25 -3.97 2.34 3.22
CA PRO A 25 -3.67 1.14 2.46
C PRO A 25 -2.37 1.26 1.66
N ILE A 26 -1.53 0.23 1.70
CA ILE A 26 -0.26 0.24 0.98
C ILE A 26 0.00 -1.09 0.29
N ALA A 27 0.35 -1.02 -1.00
CA ALA A 27 0.88 -2.14 -1.75
C ALA A 27 2.36 -2.34 -1.44
N ILE A 28 2.74 -3.58 -1.12
CA ILE A 28 4.08 -3.97 -0.69
C ILE A 28 4.61 -5.01 -1.67
N PHE A 29 5.79 -4.74 -2.23
CA PHE A 29 6.44 -5.60 -3.21
C PHE A 29 7.74 -6.14 -2.64
N ILE A 30 7.91 -7.46 -2.67
CA ILE A 30 9.10 -8.12 -2.12
C ILE A 30 10.07 -8.44 -3.25
N ARG A 31 11.32 -8.01 -3.06
CA ARG A 31 12.45 -8.00 -4.02
C ARG A 31 12.39 -6.86 -5.04
N GLN A 32 13.19 -6.99 -6.10
CA GLN A 32 13.34 -6.01 -7.16
C GLN A 32 12.14 -6.08 -8.10
N LEU A 33 11.82 -4.94 -8.74
CA LEU A 33 10.66 -4.80 -9.64
C LEU A 33 10.62 -5.84 -10.78
N LEU A 34 11.79 -6.24 -11.29
CA LEU A 34 11.92 -7.24 -12.37
C LEU A 34 11.94 -8.70 -11.88
N ALA A 35 11.99 -8.91 -10.56
CA ALA A 35 12.12 -10.23 -9.94
C ALA A 35 11.30 -10.29 -8.64
N ILE A 36 10.04 -9.84 -8.73
CA ILE A 36 9.12 -9.83 -7.59
C ILE A 36 8.81 -11.28 -7.20
N GLU A 37 9.03 -11.58 -5.92
CA GLU A 37 8.74 -12.91 -5.37
C GLU A 37 7.34 -12.99 -4.75
N ALA A 38 6.89 -11.88 -4.15
CA ALA A 38 5.59 -11.82 -3.50
C ALA A 38 5.09 -10.37 -3.47
N THR A 39 3.77 -10.23 -3.57
CA THR A 39 3.08 -8.95 -3.42
C THR A 39 2.04 -9.03 -2.34
N TYR A 40 1.89 -7.95 -1.59
CA TYR A 40 0.93 -7.86 -0.50
C TYR A 40 0.23 -6.51 -0.51
N ILE A 41 -0.94 -6.44 0.10
CA ILE A 41 -1.60 -5.18 0.45
C ILE A 41 -1.82 -5.20 1.96
N ALA A 42 -1.31 -4.17 2.64
CA ALA A 42 -1.62 -3.94 4.04
C ALA A 42 -2.83 -3.00 4.13
N VAL A 43 -3.86 -3.42 4.84
CA VAL A 43 -5.03 -2.60 5.18
C VAL A 43 -5.23 -2.69 6.68
N ASN A 44 -5.05 -1.57 7.38
CA ASN A 44 -5.05 -1.53 8.84
C ASN A 44 -4.07 -2.57 9.45
N GLU A 45 -4.62 -3.60 10.11
CA GLU A 45 -3.89 -4.66 10.79
C GLU A 45 -3.74 -5.95 9.97
N ILE A 46 -4.29 -5.98 8.75
CA ILE A 46 -4.37 -7.20 7.94
C ILE A 46 -3.46 -7.07 6.72
N LEU A 47 -2.71 -8.15 6.44
CA LEU A 47 -1.85 -8.29 5.27
C LEU A 47 -2.44 -9.32 4.32
N TYR A 48 -2.85 -8.88 3.13
CA TYR A 48 -3.38 -9.74 2.08
C TYR A 48 -2.29 -10.06 1.07
N LYS A 49 -2.07 -11.35 0.79
CA LYS A 49 -1.14 -11.78 -0.27
C LYS A 49 -1.86 -11.72 -1.61
N ILE A 50 -1.24 -11.09 -2.60
CA ILE A 50 -1.74 -10.95 -3.96
C ILE A 50 -0.76 -11.65 -4.91
N GLU A 51 -1.29 -12.25 -5.98
CA GLU A 51 -0.50 -13.04 -6.92
C GLU A 51 0.24 -12.16 -7.93
N SER A 52 -0.40 -11.09 -8.39
CA SER A 52 0.13 -10.20 -9.42
C SER A 52 0.44 -8.79 -8.88
N LEU A 53 1.57 -8.23 -9.33
CA LEU A 53 1.94 -6.84 -9.06
C LEU A 53 0.84 -5.86 -9.52
N LEU A 54 0.36 -6.04 -10.76
CA LEU A 54 -0.62 -5.12 -11.34
C LEU A 54 -1.96 -5.23 -10.60
N GLU A 55 -2.35 -6.44 -10.24
CA GLU A 55 -3.55 -6.69 -9.44
C GLU A 55 -3.43 -6.06 -8.05
N ALA A 56 -2.25 -6.11 -7.42
CA ALA A 56 -2.02 -5.48 -6.12
C ALA A 56 -2.17 -3.95 -6.20
N VAL A 57 -1.68 -3.31 -7.26
CA VAL A 57 -1.83 -1.86 -7.48
C VAL A 57 -3.30 -1.51 -7.73
N ASP A 58 -3.96 -2.22 -8.64
CA ASP A 58 -5.38 -2.02 -8.98
C ASP A 58 -6.29 -2.21 -7.76
N LEU A 59 -6.10 -3.31 -7.01
CA LEU A 59 -6.86 -3.57 -5.80
C LEU A 59 -6.58 -2.54 -4.71
N CYS A 60 -5.33 -2.11 -4.53
CA CYS A 60 -5.00 -1.06 -3.56
C CYS A 60 -5.71 0.26 -3.91
N PHE A 61 -5.74 0.64 -5.19
CA PHE A 61 -6.48 1.81 -5.66
C PHE A 61 -7.99 1.69 -5.39
N ARG A 62 -8.58 0.53 -5.69
CA ARG A 62 -10.00 0.28 -5.39
C ARG A 62 -10.30 0.33 -3.89
N ILE A 63 -9.38 -0.12 -3.04
CA ILE A 63 -9.53 -0.05 -1.58
C ILE A 63 -9.58 1.42 -1.12
N TYR A 64 -8.74 2.29 -1.67
CA TYR A 64 -8.80 3.73 -1.37
C TYR A 64 -10.20 4.30 -1.65
N MET A 65 -10.77 3.96 -2.81
CA MET A 65 -12.11 4.42 -3.20
C MET A 65 -13.22 3.78 -2.36
N ALA A 66 -13.14 2.47 -2.10
CA ALA A 66 -14.16 1.72 -1.38
C ALA A 66 -14.24 2.10 0.11
N LEU A 67 -13.11 2.49 0.70
CA LEU A 67 -13.03 2.89 2.11
C LEU A 67 -13.07 4.41 2.32
N ASP A 68 -13.23 5.19 1.25
CA ASP A 68 -13.17 6.65 1.27
C ASP A 68 -11.91 7.18 1.99
N CYS A 69 -10.78 6.55 1.68
CA CYS A 69 -9.49 6.87 2.29
C CYS A 69 -8.83 8.06 1.58
N ALA A 70 -8.21 8.95 2.36
CA ALA A 70 -7.26 9.91 1.82
C ALA A 70 -5.99 9.18 1.35
N TYR A 71 -5.40 9.60 0.23
CA TYR A 71 -4.08 9.11 -0.19
C TYR A 71 -3.00 9.48 0.82
N SER A 72 -1.94 8.67 0.93
CA SER A 72 -0.80 9.05 1.76
C SER A 72 -0.08 10.24 1.15
N GLU A 73 0.53 11.09 1.96
CA GLU A 73 1.26 12.26 1.44
C GLU A 73 2.39 11.85 0.48
N GLU A 74 3.06 10.73 0.78
CA GLU A 74 4.20 10.20 0.02
C GLU A 74 3.84 9.71 -1.40
N ASP A 75 2.60 9.25 -1.62
CA ASP A 75 2.16 8.63 -2.87
C ASP A 75 0.93 9.31 -3.50
N SER A 76 0.43 10.38 -2.88
CA SER A 76 -0.74 11.15 -3.33
C SER A 76 -0.67 11.55 -4.80
N THR A 77 0.46 12.08 -5.27
CA THR A 77 0.64 12.49 -6.68
C THR A 77 0.45 11.32 -7.64
N LEU A 78 0.94 10.13 -7.28
CA LEU A 78 0.81 8.94 -8.11
C LEU A 78 -0.65 8.47 -8.17
N TRP A 79 -1.33 8.43 -7.03
CA TRP A 79 -2.73 8.02 -6.98
C TRP A 79 -3.67 9.01 -7.66
N ILE A 80 -3.42 10.31 -7.50
CA ILE A 80 -4.14 11.36 -8.23
C ILE A 80 -3.95 11.18 -9.74
N PHE A 81 -2.72 10.92 -10.20
CA PHE A 81 -2.44 10.65 -11.61
C PHE A 81 -3.24 9.45 -12.12
N ILE A 82 -3.20 8.32 -11.39
CA ILE A 82 -3.98 7.12 -11.74
C ILE A 82 -5.48 7.43 -11.79
N GLN A 83 -5.98 8.16 -10.79
CA GLN A 83 -7.38 8.57 -10.71
C GLN A 83 -7.80 9.40 -11.93
N MET A 84 -7.00 10.37 -12.36
CA MET A 84 -7.28 11.19 -13.55
C MET A 84 -7.20 10.39 -14.87
N CYS A 85 -6.46 9.29 -14.91
CA CYS A 85 -6.40 8.44 -16.10
C CYS A 85 -7.58 7.47 -16.20
N LEU A 86 -8.21 7.14 -15.06
CA LEU A 86 -9.28 6.14 -14.97
C LEU A 86 -10.69 6.74 -14.81
N LEU A 87 -10.79 8.02 -14.42
CA LEU A 87 -12.03 8.80 -14.28
C LEU A 87 -12.00 10.02 -15.20
#